data_AF-A0A2V4H2V3-F1
#
_entry.id   AF-A0A2V4H2V3-F1
#
_cell.length_a   1.000
_cell.length_b   1.000
_cell.length_c   1.000
_cell.angle_alpha   90.00
_cell.angle_beta   90.00
_cell.angle_gamma   90.00
#
_symmetry.space_group_name_H-M   'P 1'
#
loop_
_entity.id
_entity.type
_entity.pdbx_description
1 polymer ?
#
loop_
_entity_poly.entity_id
_entity_poly.type
_entity_poly.pdbx_seq_one_letter_code
_entity_poly.pdbx_strand_id
1 'polypeptide(L)'
;MKQKLKWKVEKYGKNIIEIGRLDPSSKICSSCGNIKHDLKLSDRIYHCNVCGLTIDRDLNATKNIRKIGVIKVGSVRSEYTPVEIATSGLYGCSERQRSLQ
;
A
#
# COMPACT_ATOMS: atom_id res chain seq x y z
N MET A 1 11.91 17.89 2.91
CA MET A 1 11.61 16.43 2.82
C MET A 1 10.98 16.06 1.47
N LYS A 2 9.84 16.66 1.10
CA LYS A 2 9.04 16.35 -0.11
C LYS A 2 9.83 16.36 -1.43
N GLN A 3 10.65 17.39 -1.67
CA GLN A 3 11.45 17.51 -2.91
C GLN A 3 12.45 16.35 -3.07
N LYS A 4 13.07 15.90 -1.97
CA LYS A 4 13.99 14.76 -1.98
C LYS A 4 13.29 13.45 -2.37
N LEU A 5 12.02 13.30 -1.98
CA LEU A 5 11.21 12.13 -2.37
C LEU A 5 10.83 12.18 -3.84
N LYS A 6 10.39 13.35 -4.36
CA LYS A 6 10.07 13.53 -5.78
C LYS A 6 11.26 13.20 -6.67
N TRP A 7 12.42 13.76 -6.37
CA TRP A 7 13.65 13.47 -7.11
C TRP A 7 14.01 11.98 -7.13
N LYS A 8 13.92 11.29 -5.98
CA LYS A 8 14.19 9.83 -5.94
C LYS A 8 13.20 9.06 -6.78
N VAL A 9 11.92 9.41 -6.70
CA VAL A 9 10.84 8.72 -7.41
C VAL A 9 11.02 8.85 -8.92
N GLU A 10 11.33 10.05 -9.40
CA GLU A 10 11.67 10.34 -10.80
C GLU A 10 12.92 9.55 -11.24
N LYS A 11 13.98 9.55 -10.43
CA LYS A 11 15.23 8.81 -10.70
C LYS A 11 15.01 7.30 -10.89
N TYR A 12 14.03 6.70 -10.20
CA TYR A 12 13.74 5.27 -10.27
C TYR A 12 12.49 4.94 -11.09
N GLY A 13 11.88 5.90 -11.78
CA GLY A 13 10.66 5.69 -12.57
C GLY A 13 9.48 5.16 -11.76
N LYS A 14 9.35 5.56 -10.48
CA LYS A 14 8.25 5.13 -9.60
C LYS A 14 7.13 6.17 -9.59
N ASN A 15 5.99 5.82 -8.98
CA ASN A 15 4.90 6.75 -8.71
C ASN A 15 4.92 7.20 -7.24
N ILE A 16 4.58 8.46 -6.99
CA ILE A 16 4.37 9.03 -5.66
C ILE A 16 2.95 9.55 -5.54
N ILE A 17 2.26 9.16 -4.48
CA ILE A 17 0.89 9.58 -4.19
C ILE A 17 0.90 10.31 -2.87
N GLU A 18 0.25 11.47 -2.83
CA GLU A 18 0.16 12.28 -1.63
C GLU A 18 -1.20 12.08 -0.96
N ILE A 19 -1.16 11.72 0.32
CA ILE A 19 -2.35 11.70 1.17
C ILE A 19 -2.59 13.07 1.80
N GLY A 20 -3.83 13.35 2.18
CA GLY A 20 -4.23 14.62 2.79
C GLY A 20 -3.60 14.77 4.18
N ARG A 21 -3.25 16.01 4.53
CA ARG A 21 -2.60 16.31 5.82
C ARG A 21 -3.51 16.04 7.03
N LEU A 22 -4.83 16.13 6.84
CA LEU A 22 -5.84 15.95 7.89
C LEU A 22 -6.42 14.53 7.92
N ASP A 23 -5.91 13.62 7.08
CA ASP A 23 -6.37 12.24 7.07
C ASP A 23 -6.03 11.57 8.42
N PRO A 24 -7.01 10.98 9.14
CA PRO A 24 -6.80 10.44 10.49
C PRO A 24 -6.06 9.08 10.48
N SER A 25 -4.89 9.04 9.86
CA SER A 25 -4.06 7.85 9.66
C SER A 25 -3.64 7.18 10.96
N SER A 26 -3.28 7.93 12.01
CA SER A 26 -2.86 7.36 13.30
C SER A 26 -4.02 7.02 14.24
N LYS A 27 -5.18 7.64 14.04
CA LYS A 27 -6.35 7.53 14.93
C LYS A 27 -7.35 6.45 14.49
N ILE A 28 -7.42 6.16 13.19
CA ILE A 28 -8.25 5.08 12.64
C ILE A 28 -7.67 3.72 13.03
N CYS A 29 -8.52 2.77 13.43
CA CYS A 29 -8.12 1.39 13.58
C CYS A 29 -7.91 0.74 12.20
N SER A 30 -6.71 0.21 11.95
CA SER A 30 -6.42 -0.49 10.70
C SER A 30 -7.20 -1.79 10.50
N SER A 31 -7.79 -2.36 11.55
CA SER A 31 -8.64 -3.55 11.45
C SER A 31 -10.11 -3.20 11.18
N CYS A 32 -10.76 -2.49 12.10
CA CYS A 32 -12.21 -2.25 12.06
C CYS A 32 -12.65 -0.86 11.55
N GLY A 33 -11.71 0.07 11.34
CA GLY A 33 -12.04 1.43 10.88
C GLY A 33 -12.51 2.40 11.97
N ASN A 34 -12.64 1.97 13.23
CA ASN A 34 -13.05 2.86 14.32
C ASN A 34 -12.06 4.03 14.53
N ILE A 35 -12.58 5.24 14.72
CA ILE A 35 -11.74 6.43 14.97
C ILE A 35 -11.59 6.63 16.47
N LYS A 36 -10.34 6.66 16.95
CA LYS A 36 -10.01 6.95 18.33
C LYS A 36 -9.68 8.43 18.51
N HIS A 37 -10.48 9.17 19.29
CA HIS A 37 -10.30 10.62 19.47
C HIS A 37 -9.24 10.97 20.52
N ASP A 38 -9.09 10.11 21.53
CA ASP A 38 -8.31 10.26 22.77
C ASP A 38 -6.84 9.77 22.66
N LEU A 39 -6.36 9.44 21.46
CA LEU A 39 -4.98 8.98 21.26
C LEU A 39 -3.97 10.12 21.41
N LYS A 40 -3.01 10.00 22.34
CA LYS A 40 -1.92 10.97 22.55
C LYS A 40 -0.69 10.59 21.73
N LEU A 41 0.16 11.58 21.43
CA LEU A 41 1.40 11.34 20.68
C LEU A 41 2.42 10.49 21.47
N SER A 42 2.35 10.54 22.81
CA SER A 42 3.14 9.71 23.73
C SER A 42 2.82 8.22 23.64
N ASP A 43 1.62 7.88 23.16
CA ASP A 43 1.14 6.50 23.16
C ASP A 43 1.78 5.76 21.98
N ARG A 44 2.78 4.91 22.27
CA ARG A 44 3.46 4.10 21.25
C ARG A 44 2.65 2.88 20.85
N ILE A 45 1.79 2.38 21.73
CA ILE A 45 0.92 1.24 21.49
C ILE A 45 -0.48 1.75 21.17
N TYR A 46 -1.01 1.34 20.02
CA TYR A 46 -2.40 1.54 19.64
C TYR A 46 -3.22 0.35 20.13
N HIS A 47 -4.18 0.63 21.01
CA HIS A 47 -5.19 -0.34 21.44
C HIS A 47 -6.57 0.09 20.94
N CYS A 48 -7.29 -0.84 20.31
CA CYS A 48 -8.65 -0.62 19.81
C CYS A 48 -9.70 -1.16 20.76
N ASN A 49 -10.54 -0.27 21.31
CA ASN A 49 -11.63 -0.64 22.22
C ASN A 49 -12.79 -1.39 21.54
N VAL A 50 -12.83 -1.43 20.20
CA VAL A 50 -13.92 -2.05 19.44
C VAL A 50 -13.58 -3.47 19.01
N CYS A 51 -12.38 -3.70 18.47
CA CYS A 51 -11.96 -5.02 17.95
C CYS A 51 -10.83 -5.68 18.75
N GLY A 52 -10.35 -5.05 19.82
CA GLY A 52 -9.26 -5.56 20.66
C GLY A 52 -7.86 -5.51 20.03
N LEU A 53 -7.71 -4.98 18.82
CA LEU A 53 -6.42 -4.87 18.14
C LEU A 53 -5.42 -4.09 19.00
N THR A 54 -4.28 -4.71 19.28
CA THR A 54 -3.15 -4.08 20.00
C THR A 54 -1.89 -4.19 19.15
N ILE A 55 -1.43 -3.07 18.60
CA ILE A 55 -0.25 -2.99 17.73
C ILE A 55 0.50 -1.68 17.95
N ASP A 56 1.73 -1.56 17.44
CA ASP A 56 2.44 -0.27 17.42
C ASP A 56 1.65 0.80 16.64
N ARG A 57 1.65 2.04 17.15
CA ARG A 57 0.89 3.18 16.58
C ARG A 57 1.38 3.56 15.18
N ASP A 58 2.69 3.52 14.93
CA ASP A 58 3.27 3.83 13.63
C ASP A 58 3.00 2.69 12.63
N LEU A 59 2.97 1.44 13.09
CA LEU A 59 2.52 0.30 12.28
C LEU A 59 1.02 0.43 11.91
N ASN A 60 0.17 0.81 12.86
CA ASN A 60 -1.24 1.10 12.60
C ASN A 60 -1.40 2.20 11.55
N ALA A 61 -0.67 3.31 11.72
CA ALA A 61 -0.67 4.42 10.78
C ALA A 61 -0.20 4.01 9.38
N THR A 62 0.87 3.22 9.28
CA THR A 62 1.40 2.71 8.01
C THR A 62 0.35 1.90 7.25
N LYS A 63 -0.38 1.01 7.94
CA LYS A 63 -1.47 0.22 7.33
C LYS A 63 -2.59 1.13 6.80
N ASN A 64 -2.95 2.17 7.54
CA ASN A 64 -3.98 3.13 7.12
C ASN A 64 -3.54 3.99 5.94
N ILE A 65 -2.30 4.49 5.94
CA ILE A 65 -1.72 5.25 4.83
C ILE A 65 -1.74 4.41 3.55
N ARG A 66 -1.37 3.13 3.64
CA ARG A 66 -1.46 2.19 2.51
C ARG A 66 -2.90 2.05 2.01
N LYS A 67 -3.87 1.83 2.89
CA LYS A 67 -5.29 1.70 2.52
C LYS A 67 -5.79 2.96 1.79
N ILE A 68 -5.52 4.15 2.33
CA ILE A 68 -5.90 5.44 1.72
C ILE A 68 -5.23 5.61 0.37
N GLY A 69 -3.94 5.28 0.26
CA GLY A 69 -3.18 5.36 -0.99
C GLY A 69 -3.76 4.46 -2.08
N VAL A 70 -4.11 3.21 -1.75
CA VAL A 70 -4.73 2.26 -2.70
C VAL A 70 -6.08 2.77 -3.20
N ILE A 71 -6.91 3.34 -2.31
CA ILE A 71 -8.19 3.94 -2.69
C ILE A 71 -7.98 5.12 -3.64
N LYS A 72 -6.99 5.99 -3.36
CA LYS A 72 -6.70 7.17 -4.20
C LYS A 72 -6.18 6.83 -5.60
N VAL A 73 -5.42 5.75 -5.75
CA VAL A 73 -4.92 5.33 -7.06
C VAL A 73 -6.01 4.70 -7.91
N GLY A 74 -7.09 4.20 -7.29
CA GLY A 74 -8.10 3.43 -8.01
C GLY A 74 -7.50 2.15 -8.56
N SER A 75 -7.00 1.27 -7.69
CA SER A 75 -6.53 -0.04 -8.16
C SER A 75 -7.69 -0.84 -8.73
N VAL A 76 -7.78 -0.89 -10.07
CA VAL A 76 -8.33 -2.05 -10.76
C VAL A 76 -7.46 -3.21 -10.32
N ARG A 77 -8.00 -4.13 -9.51
CA ARG A 77 -7.35 -5.44 -9.37
C ARG A 77 -7.36 -5.98 -10.79
N SER A 78 -6.20 -6.29 -11.38
CA SER A 78 -6.21 -7.16 -12.54
C SER A 78 -6.88 -8.45 -12.06
N GLU A 79 -8.11 -8.67 -12.49
CA GLU A 79 -8.82 -9.93 -12.29
C GLU A 79 -8.13 -10.94 -13.20
N TYR A 80 -6.98 -11.44 -12.77
CA TYR A 80 -6.48 -12.69 -13.34
C TYR A 80 -7.44 -13.77 -12.86
N THR A 81 -8.33 -14.19 -13.76
CA THR A 81 -9.18 -15.34 -13.51
C THR A 81 -8.29 -16.59 -13.37
N PRO A 82 -8.69 -17.61 -12.58
CA PRO A 82 -7.88 -18.82 -12.39
C PRO A 82 -7.45 -19.52 -13.69
N VAL A 83 -8.17 -19.27 -14.79
CA VAL A 83 -7.93 -19.86 -16.11
C VAL A 83 -6.66 -19.31 -16.78
N GLU A 84 -6.29 -18.05 -16.51
CA GLU A 84 -5.14 -17.39 -17.16
C GLU A 84 -3.77 -17.82 -16.60
N ILE A 85 -3.75 -18.37 -15.39
CA ILE A 85 -2.53 -18.93 -14.77
C ILE A 85 -2.13 -20.25 -15.45
N ALA A 86 -3.10 -21.04 -15.94
CA ALA A 86 -2.84 -22.36 -16.50
C ALA A 86 -2.18 -22.32 -17.89
N THR A 87 -2.47 -21.30 -18.72
CA THR A 87 -1.95 -21.20 -20.09
C THR A 87 -0.59 -20.51 -20.19
N SER A 88 -0.21 -19.68 -19.22
CA SER A 88 1.09 -19.01 -19.19
C SER A 88 2.27 -19.96 -18.88
N GLY A 89 2.00 -21.13 -18.31
CA GLY A 89 3.00 -22.18 -18.09
C GLY A 89 3.29 -23.07 -19.30
N LEU A 90 2.51 -22.99 -20.38
CA LEU A 90 2.63 -23.88 -21.54
C LEU A 90 3.28 -23.22 -22.76
N TYR A 91 3.36 -21.89 -22.82
CA TYR A 91 3.98 -21.17 -23.94
C TYR A 91 5.01 -20.16 -23.44
N GLY A 92 6.29 -20.54 -23.48
CA GLY A 92 7.35 -19.52 -23.49
C GLY A 92 8.68 -19.86 -22.83
N CYS A 93 9.20 -21.09 -22.97
CA CYS A 93 10.64 -21.33 -22.79
C CYS A 93 11.17 -22.31 -23.84
N SER A 94 11.41 -21.80 -25.05
CA SER A 94 12.38 -22.35 -26.02
C SER A 94 13.05 -21.14 -26.67
N GLU A 95 14.13 -20.65 -26.07
CA GLU A 95 15.50 -20.86 -26.54
C GLU A 95 15.83 -20.24 -27.92
N ARG A 96 16.89 -19.41 -27.87
CA ARG A 96 17.98 -19.27 -28.84
C ARG A 96 17.72 -18.64 -30.22
N GLN A 97 18.52 -17.58 -30.44
CA GLN A 97 19.32 -17.26 -31.65
C GLN A 97 18.54 -17.21 -32.98
N ARG A 98 18.57 -16.14 -33.75
CA ARG A 98 19.77 -15.47 -34.27
C ARG A 98 19.27 -14.27 -35.09
N SER A 99 20.08 -13.22 -35.14
CA SER A 99 20.07 -12.23 -36.21
C SER A 99 20.06 -12.90 -37.59
N LEU A 100 19.42 -12.27 -38.58
CA LEU A 100 20.02 -11.85 -39.86
C LEU A 100 18.92 -11.40 -40.83
N GLN A 101 19.18 -10.21 -41.40
CA GLN A 101 18.77 -9.66 -42.71
C GLN A 101 17.29 -9.65 -43.09
#